data_AF-A0A3R5UVU1-F1
#
_entry.id   AF-A0A3R5UVU1-F1
#
_cell.length_a   1.000
_cell.length_b   1.000
_cell.length_c   1.000
_cell.angle_alpha   90.00
_cell.angle_beta   90.00
_cell.angle_gamma   90.00
#
_symmetry.space_group_name_H-M   'P 1'
#
loop_
_entity.id
_entity.type
_entity.pdbx_description
1 polymer ?
#
loop_
_entity_poly.entity_id
_entity_poly.type
_entity_poly.pdbx_seq_one_letter_code
_entity_poly.pdbx_strand_id
1 'polypeptide(L)'
;MTKLIFLLLLIPFVSYGGEVKVFFKIAVDERAYSTFLLENLGAGHSALHDLASRLKEKHLELDKVQKDFYNIKIDYGMKYNGHDVAQYDIVPILPDRFRHVLLVDEKWDQILRREVYDPDGKLIYAYSFEDRDGELKPAVEMPKPAVSAGRDEFPGFKPVFKKELKDGTIQTLYSDGLNKFSVFISKAEGEVKDSARILYGNYVYRKKVGETLYTVVGTIPFPQMEKVVARLAFKEEK
;
A
#
# COMPACT_ATOMS: atom_id res chain seq x y z
N MET A 1 26.05 5.38 -10.30
CA MET A 1 25.05 5.68 -9.24
C MET A 1 23.67 5.78 -9.88
N THR A 2 23.10 4.66 -10.31
CA THR A 2 21.99 4.67 -11.29
C THR A 2 20.98 3.53 -11.10
N LYS A 3 20.85 3.01 -9.87
CA LYS A 3 19.95 1.89 -9.58
C LYS A 3 19.32 2.05 -8.19
N LEU A 4 18.40 3.02 -8.04
CA LEU A 4 17.51 3.09 -6.87
C LEU A 4 16.13 3.72 -7.18
N ILE A 5 15.68 3.62 -8.44
CA ILE A 5 14.40 4.21 -8.90
C ILE A 5 13.37 3.12 -9.30
N PHE A 6 13.68 1.85 -9.09
CA PHE A 6 12.72 0.75 -9.30
C PHE A 6 12.26 0.17 -7.94
N LEU A 7 11.57 0.99 -7.16
CA LEU A 7 10.66 0.52 -6.11
C LEU A 7 9.32 1.25 -6.25
N LEU A 8 8.80 1.26 -7.47
CA LEU A 8 7.53 1.88 -7.82
C LEU A 8 6.46 0.80 -7.98
N LEU A 9 5.43 0.93 -7.15
CA LEU A 9 4.17 0.19 -7.16
C LEU A 9 3.76 -0.24 -8.57
N LEU A 10 3.71 -1.56 -8.77
CA LEU A 10 3.17 -2.25 -9.94
C LEU A 10 1.65 -2.02 -10.01
N ILE A 11 1.23 -0.88 -10.56
CA ILE A 11 -0.20 -0.59 -10.80
C ILE A 11 -0.33 0.06 -12.20
N PRO A 12 -1.23 -0.42 -13.08
CA PRO A 12 -1.36 0.05 -14.46
C PRO A 12 -1.77 1.53 -14.61
N PHE A 13 -1.47 2.07 -15.80
CA PHE A 13 -1.67 3.46 -16.21
C PHE A 13 -3.16 3.83 -16.42
N VAL A 14 -3.58 5.01 -15.93
CA VAL A 14 -4.76 5.74 -16.44
C VAL A 14 -4.50 7.25 -16.36
N SER A 15 -4.78 7.97 -17.44
CA SER A 15 -4.70 9.44 -17.54
C SER A 15 -5.97 10.10 -16.99
N TYR A 16 -5.81 11.18 -16.20
CA TYR A 16 -6.91 12.02 -15.71
C TYR A 16 -6.74 13.45 -16.23
N GLY A 17 -7.81 14.00 -16.82
CA GLY A 17 -7.90 15.41 -17.21
C GLY A 17 -8.70 16.22 -16.20
N GLY A 18 -8.02 17.11 -15.47
CA GLY A 18 -8.56 18.11 -14.53
C GLY A 18 -7.45 18.80 -13.71
N GLU A 19 -7.69 20.03 -13.24
CA GLU A 19 -6.80 20.76 -12.30
C GLU A 19 -6.91 20.17 -10.89
N VAL A 20 -6.47 18.93 -10.71
CA VAL A 20 -6.47 18.26 -9.41
C VAL A 20 -5.20 18.65 -8.66
N LYS A 21 -5.36 19.18 -7.44
CA LYS A 21 -4.24 19.31 -6.51
C LYS A 21 -4.16 18.08 -5.63
N VAL A 22 -2.96 17.54 -5.46
CA VAL A 22 -2.73 16.41 -4.57
C VAL A 22 -1.69 16.77 -3.54
N PHE A 23 -2.09 16.65 -2.28
CA PHE A 23 -1.19 16.76 -1.15
C PHE A 23 -0.74 15.36 -0.73
N PHE A 24 0.56 15.18 -0.56
CA PHE A 24 1.15 13.95 -0.03
C PHE A 24 2.03 14.28 1.17
N LYS A 25 1.91 13.47 2.22
CA LYS A 25 2.87 13.43 3.33
C LYS A 25 3.30 11.99 3.52
N ILE A 26 4.60 11.71 3.52
CA ILE A 26 5.14 10.35 3.58
C ILE A 26 6.32 10.27 4.53
N ALA A 27 6.38 9.21 5.33
CA ALA A 27 7.55 8.91 6.15
C ALA A 27 8.72 8.55 5.22
N VAL A 28 9.79 9.33 5.25
CA VAL A 28 11.01 9.03 4.46
C VAL A 28 11.80 7.92 5.14
N ASP A 29 11.89 8.01 6.46
CA ASP A 29 12.57 7.10 7.38
C ASP A 29 11.86 7.07 8.75
N GLU A 30 12.53 6.53 9.76
CA GLU A 30 12.01 6.40 11.13
C GLU A 30 11.73 7.74 11.81
N ARG A 31 12.29 8.86 11.33
CA ARG A 31 12.27 10.17 12.00
C ARG A 31 11.73 11.31 11.14
N ALA A 32 11.83 11.20 9.82
CA ALA A 32 11.55 12.29 8.90
C ALA A 32 10.31 12.06 8.03
N TYR A 33 9.70 13.17 7.63
CA TYR A 33 8.61 13.22 6.66
C TYR A 33 8.99 14.11 5.49
N SER A 34 8.52 13.72 4.30
CA SER A 34 8.50 14.59 3.13
C SER A 34 7.07 14.95 2.77
N THR A 35 6.88 16.18 2.34
CA THR A 35 5.59 16.71 1.90
C THR A 35 5.69 17.16 0.45
N PHE A 36 4.71 16.80 -0.37
CA PHE A 36 4.63 17.20 -1.77
C PHE A 36 3.26 17.81 -2.03
N LEU A 37 3.25 18.92 -2.78
CA LEU A 37 2.06 19.47 -3.39
C LEU A 37 2.22 19.35 -4.90
N LEU A 38 1.31 18.61 -5.53
CA LEU A 38 1.28 18.42 -6.98
C LEU A 38 0.10 19.18 -7.54
N GLU A 39 0.36 20.08 -8.47
CA GLU A 39 -0.64 20.87 -9.18
C GLU A 39 -0.65 20.45 -10.65
N ASN A 40 -1.81 20.48 -11.30
CA ASN A 40 -1.99 20.19 -12.73
C ASN A 40 -1.50 18.79 -13.17
N LEU A 41 -2.12 17.75 -12.62
CA LEU A 41 -1.89 16.35 -13.00
C LEU A 41 -2.09 16.02 -14.50
N GLY A 42 -2.66 16.94 -15.29
CA GLY A 42 -2.93 16.75 -16.72
C GLY A 42 -1.78 17.02 -17.68
N ALA A 43 -0.64 17.60 -17.26
CA ALA A 43 0.34 18.17 -18.20
C ALA A 43 1.81 17.74 -18.05
N GLY A 44 2.15 16.76 -17.20
CA GLY A 44 3.55 16.39 -16.94
C GLY A 44 3.83 14.88 -16.88
N HIS A 45 4.72 14.39 -17.77
CA HIS A 45 5.27 13.03 -17.75
C HIS A 45 6.35 12.83 -16.64
N SER A 46 6.04 13.16 -15.39
CA SER A 46 6.94 12.84 -14.27
C SER A 46 6.43 11.63 -13.51
N ALA A 47 7.35 10.76 -13.07
CA ALA A 47 7.02 9.57 -12.28
C ALA A 47 6.21 9.88 -11.01
N LEU A 48 6.34 11.10 -10.49
CA LEU A 48 5.60 11.58 -9.33
C LEU A 48 4.12 11.91 -9.66
N HIS A 49 3.86 12.45 -10.86
CA HIS A 49 2.49 12.66 -11.36
C HIS A 49 1.78 11.33 -11.65
N ASP A 50 2.51 10.36 -12.21
CA ASP A 50 2.01 8.99 -12.40
C ASP A 50 1.71 8.31 -11.05
N LEU A 51 2.56 8.50 -10.04
CA LEU A 51 2.31 7.97 -8.69
C LEU A 51 1.07 8.61 -8.06
N ALA A 52 0.95 9.94 -8.16
CA ALA A 52 -0.16 10.69 -7.59
C ALA A 52 -1.51 10.34 -8.22
N SER A 53 -1.55 10.20 -9.55
CA SER A 53 -2.75 9.76 -10.28
C SER A 53 -3.13 8.31 -9.95
N ARG A 54 -2.16 7.43 -9.66
CA ARG A 54 -2.41 6.04 -9.20
C ARG A 54 -2.90 5.94 -7.76
N LEU A 55 -2.53 6.89 -6.90
CA LEU A 55 -2.97 6.97 -5.51
C LEU A 55 -4.42 7.45 -5.39
N LYS A 56 -4.99 8.02 -6.46
CA LYS A 56 -6.43 8.27 -6.59
C LYS A 56 -7.14 6.92 -6.77
N GLU A 57 -7.16 6.14 -5.70
CA GLU A 57 -7.91 4.90 -5.65
C GLU A 57 -9.38 5.21 -5.98
N LYS A 58 -9.87 4.51 -7.00
CA LYS A 58 -11.12 4.82 -7.70
C LYS A 58 -12.38 4.58 -6.86
N HIS A 59 -12.31 3.62 -5.93
CA HIS A 59 -13.43 3.16 -5.13
C HIS A 59 -12.90 2.41 -3.91
N LEU A 60 -13.45 2.65 -2.73
CA LEU A 60 -13.13 1.85 -1.56
C LEU A 60 -14.02 0.59 -1.56
N GLU A 61 -13.46 -0.54 -1.97
CA GLU A 61 -14.15 -1.84 -1.90
C GLU A 61 -14.16 -2.35 -0.45
N LEU A 62 -14.96 -1.70 0.41
CA LEU A 62 -15.17 -2.10 1.81
C LEU A 62 -15.66 -3.54 1.94
N ASP A 63 -16.37 -4.04 0.93
CA ASP A 63 -16.82 -5.42 0.81
C ASP A 63 -15.64 -6.42 0.78
N LYS A 64 -14.47 -5.98 0.32
CA LYS A 64 -13.23 -6.78 0.32
C LYS A 64 -12.44 -6.66 1.61
N VAL A 65 -12.76 -5.70 2.48
CA VAL A 65 -12.15 -5.61 3.80
C VAL A 65 -12.70 -6.73 4.68
N GLN A 66 -11.85 -7.67 5.05
CA GLN A 66 -12.23 -8.81 5.87
C GLN A 66 -12.51 -8.37 7.31
N LYS A 67 -13.78 -8.20 7.65
CA LYS A 67 -14.25 -7.71 8.97
C LYS A 67 -13.73 -8.53 10.15
N ASP A 68 -13.38 -9.79 9.94
CA ASP A 68 -12.79 -10.66 10.98
C ASP A 68 -11.41 -10.18 11.48
N PHE A 69 -10.76 -9.25 10.77
CA PHE A 69 -9.45 -8.71 11.13
C PHE A 69 -9.48 -7.24 11.53
N TYR A 70 -10.63 -6.56 11.42
CA TYR A 70 -10.73 -5.11 11.61
C TYR A 70 -11.98 -4.69 12.40
N ASN A 71 -11.79 -3.74 13.30
CA ASN A 71 -12.87 -2.91 13.84
C ASN A 71 -13.06 -1.71 12.92
N ILE A 72 -14.27 -1.53 12.39
CA ILE A 72 -14.61 -0.45 11.47
C ILE A 72 -15.60 0.49 12.16
N LYS A 73 -15.18 1.74 12.40
CA LYS A 73 -16.08 2.81 12.83
C LYS A 73 -16.35 3.74 11.66
N ILE A 74 -17.61 4.12 11.48
CA ILE A 74 -18.04 5.03 10.41
C ILE A 74 -18.74 6.22 11.04
N ASP A 75 -18.26 7.42 10.72
CA ASP A 75 -18.88 8.68 11.11
C ASP A 75 -19.43 9.37 9.84
N TYR A 76 -20.71 9.75 9.84
CA TYR A 76 -21.41 10.35 8.69
C TYR A 76 -21.73 11.83 8.93
N GLY A 77 -22.14 12.54 7.87
CA GLY A 77 -22.64 13.92 7.97
C GLY A 77 -21.56 14.98 8.12
N MET A 78 -20.33 14.66 7.69
CA MET A 78 -19.22 15.60 7.64
C MET A 78 -19.16 16.28 6.27
N LYS A 79 -18.53 17.46 6.23
CA LYS A 79 -18.21 18.14 4.98
C LYS A 79 -16.71 18.27 4.80
N TYR A 80 -16.24 18.00 3.59
CA TYR A 80 -14.84 18.15 3.22
C TYR A 80 -14.73 18.71 1.80
N ASN A 81 -14.13 19.88 1.64
CA ASN A 81 -13.98 20.58 0.34
C ASN A 81 -15.29 20.71 -0.46
N GLY A 82 -16.42 20.93 0.23
CA GLY A 82 -17.74 21.08 -0.41
C GLY A 82 -18.46 19.75 -0.68
N HIS A 83 -17.83 18.60 -0.41
CA HIS A 83 -18.42 17.28 -0.52
C HIS A 83 -19.00 16.82 0.82
N ASP A 84 -20.15 16.14 0.78
CA ASP A 84 -20.64 15.37 1.92
C ASP A 84 -19.82 14.07 2.00
N VAL A 85 -19.21 13.80 3.15
CA VAL A 85 -18.26 12.71 3.32
C VAL A 85 -18.54 11.87 4.57
N ALA A 86 -18.25 10.58 4.44
CA ALA A 86 -18.16 9.64 5.55
C ALA A 86 -16.68 9.41 5.91
N GLN A 87 -16.38 9.36 7.21
CA GLN A 87 -15.06 8.99 7.71
C GLN A 87 -15.09 7.54 8.16
N TYR A 88 -14.19 6.75 7.60
CA TYR A 88 -13.95 5.37 8.02
C TYR A 88 -12.69 5.32 8.85
N ASP A 89 -12.81 4.85 10.09
CA ASP A 89 -11.68 4.50 10.95
C ASP A 89 -11.59 2.98 11.04
N ILE A 90 -10.61 2.42 10.32
CA ILE A 90 -10.42 0.98 10.14
C ILE A 90 -9.20 0.56 10.96
N VAL A 91 -9.46 -0.03 12.12
CA VAL A 91 -8.45 -0.40 13.11
C VAL A 91 -8.27 -1.92 13.13
N PRO A 92 -7.06 -2.44 12.89
CA PRO A 92 -6.78 -3.87 13.07
C PRO A 92 -7.14 -4.35 14.48
N ILE A 93 -7.73 -5.54 14.59
CA ILE A 93 -8.02 -6.16 15.89
C ILE A 93 -6.73 -6.55 16.61
N LEU A 94 -5.70 -6.92 15.84
CA LEU A 94 -4.36 -7.26 16.33
C LEU A 94 -3.33 -6.25 15.76
N PRO A 95 -2.20 -6.02 16.46
CA PRO A 95 -1.13 -5.13 15.97
C PRO A 95 -0.26 -5.82 14.89
N ASP A 96 -0.89 -6.47 13.91
CA ASP A 96 -0.25 -7.23 12.83
C ASP A 96 -0.39 -6.57 11.44
N ARG A 97 -1.06 -5.41 11.40
CA ARG A 97 -1.47 -4.65 10.21
C ARG A 97 -1.49 -3.16 10.54
N PHE A 98 -1.62 -2.31 9.52
CA PHE A 98 -1.73 -0.87 9.72
C PHE A 98 -3.18 -0.43 9.80
N ARG A 99 -3.42 0.63 10.58
CA ARG A 99 -4.70 1.33 10.71
C ARG A 99 -4.86 2.28 9.54
N HIS A 100 -6.08 2.40 9.05
CA HIS A 100 -6.43 3.31 7.96
C HIS A 100 -7.53 4.26 8.42
N VAL A 101 -7.34 5.56 8.15
CA VAL A 101 -8.39 6.57 8.28
C VAL A 101 -8.69 7.12 6.89
N LEU A 102 -9.94 7.02 6.46
CA LEU A 102 -10.36 7.38 5.11
C LEU A 102 -11.48 8.42 5.18
N LEU A 103 -11.41 9.45 4.35
CA LEU A 103 -12.57 10.29 4.02
C LEU A 103 -13.06 9.92 2.64
N VAL A 104 -14.33 9.55 2.56
CA VAL A 104 -14.95 9.02 1.35
C VAL A 104 -16.15 9.89 1.00
N ASP A 105 -16.23 10.33 -0.26
CA ASP A 105 -17.38 11.04 -0.79
C ASP A 105 -18.63 10.14 -0.76
N GLU A 106 -19.70 10.59 -0.08
CA GLU A 106 -20.91 9.78 0.11
C GLU A 106 -21.68 9.53 -1.20
N LYS A 107 -21.50 10.38 -2.21
CA LYS A 107 -22.23 10.30 -3.48
C LYS A 107 -21.54 9.36 -4.48
N TRP A 108 -20.21 9.40 -4.53
CA TRP A 108 -19.40 8.71 -5.54
C TRP A 108 -18.57 7.56 -4.97
N ASP A 109 -18.57 7.37 -3.65
CA ASP A 109 -17.79 6.36 -2.93
C ASP A 109 -16.29 6.40 -3.29
N GLN A 110 -15.78 7.62 -3.41
CA GLN A 110 -14.41 7.91 -3.77
C GLN A 110 -13.61 8.38 -2.56
N ILE A 111 -12.41 7.82 -2.38
CA ILE A 111 -11.49 8.24 -1.31
C ILE A 111 -10.92 9.62 -1.64
N LEU A 112 -11.30 10.61 -0.84
CA LEU A 112 -10.79 11.99 -0.93
C LEU A 112 -9.55 12.21 -0.06
N ARG A 113 -9.44 11.47 1.04
CA ARG A 113 -8.27 11.47 1.93
C ARG A 113 -8.03 10.07 2.46
N ARG A 114 -6.76 9.70 2.57
CA ARG A 114 -6.32 8.47 3.24
C ARG A 114 -5.14 8.78 4.12
N GLU A 115 -5.18 8.21 5.32
CA GLU A 115 -4.08 8.21 6.27
C GLU A 115 -3.82 6.78 6.71
N VAL A 116 -2.55 6.43 6.84
CA VAL A 116 -2.13 5.09 7.24
C VAL A 116 -1.17 5.19 8.40
N TYR A 117 -1.47 4.47 9.47
CA TYR A 117 -0.72 4.48 10.72
C TYR A 117 -0.24 3.09 11.06
N ASP A 118 1.00 2.98 11.49
CA ASP A 118 1.50 1.73 12.06
C ASP A 118 0.91 1.47 13.45
N PRO A 119 1.19 0.29 14.07
CA PRO A 119 0.65 -0.05 15.38
C PRO A 119 1.09 0.90 16.51
N ASP A 120 2.19 1.62 16.35
CA ASP A 120 2.69 2.60 17.32
C ASP A 120 2.07 3.99 17.12
N GLY A 121 1.19 4.14 16.13
CA GLY A 121 0.49 5.38 15.81
C GLY A 121 1.32 6.36 14.97
N LYS A 122 2.47 5.95 14.44
CA LYS A 122 3.26 6.78 13.51
C LYS A 122 2.54 6.81 12.16
N LEU A 123 2.34 8.03 11.65
CA LEU A 123 1.83 8.22 10.30
C LEU A 123 2.86 7.67 9.30
N ILE A 124 2.45 6.75 8.44
CA ILE A 124 3.31 6.15 7.42
C ILE A 124 3.18 6.92 6.12
N TYR A 125 1.95 7.17 5.69
CA TYR A 125 1.66 8.12 4.63
C TYR A 125 0.25 8.68 4.78
N ALA A 126 0.05 9.87 4.23
CA ALA A 126 -1.24 10.48 4.02
C ALA A 126 -1.30 11.08 2.61
N TYR A 127 -2.48 11.05 2.01
CA TYR A 127 -2.77 11.83 0.82
C TYR A 127 -4.16 12.44 0.88
N SER A 128 -4.34 13.57 0.19
CA SER A 128 -5.64 14.17 -0.05
C SER A 128 -5.74 14.78 -1.43
N PHE A 129 -6.93 14.68 -2.01
CA PHE A 129 -7.28 15.31 -3.28
C PHE A 129 -8.09 16.57 -3.02
N GLU A 130 -7.71 17.66 -3.69
CA GLU A 130 -8.55 18.84 -3.84
C GLU A 130 -8.97 18.92 -5.31
N ASP A 131 -10.26 18.71 -5.54
CA ASP A 131 -10.91 18.93 -6.83
C ASP A 131 -11.70 20.24 -6.71
N ARG A 132 -11.37 21.24 -7.53
CA ARG A 132 -12.00 22.57 -7.45
C ARG A 132 -13.40 22.61 -8.06
N ASP A 133 -13.74 21.65 -8.93
CA ASP A 133 -14.93 21.74 -9.78
C ASP A 133 -16.02 20.71 -9.45
N GLY A 134 -15.86 19.92 -8.38
CA GLY A 134 -16.94 19.08 -7.82
C GLY A 134 -17.44 17.92 -8.70
N GLU A 135 -16.90 17.73 -9.91
CA GLU A 135 -17.25 16.62 -10.79
C GLU A 135 -16.20 15.49 -10.76
N LEU A 136 -16.35 14.61 -9.77
CA LEU A 136 -15.68 13.31 -9.77
C LEU A 136 -16.30 12.45 -10.88
N LYS A 137 -15.52 12.17 -11.94
CA LYS A 137 -15.95 11.31 -13.06
C LYS A 137 -15.93 9.84 -12.67
N PRO A 138 -16.89 9.01 -13.16
CA PRO A 138 -16.95 7.59 -12.87
C PRO A 138 -15.68 6.87 -13.33
N ALA A 139 -15.18 6.00 -12.47
CA ALA A 139 -13.99 5.21 -12.70
C ALA A 139 -14.23 4.12 -13.77
N VAL A 140 -13.40 4.09 -14.81
CA VAL A 140 -13.37 2.95 -15.76
C VAL A 140 -12.81 1.71 -15.05
N GLU A 141 -13.52 0.58 -15.12
CA GLU A 141 -13.12 -0.70 -14.51
C GLU A 141 -11.74 -1.16 -14.98
N MET A 142 -10.91 -1.63 -14.05
CA MET A 142 -9.63 -2.27 -14.36
C MET A 142 -9.79 -3.80 -14.41
N PRO A 143 -9.00 -4.49 -15.24
CA PRO A 143 -9.03 -5.95 -15.30
C PRO A 143 -8.70 -6.55 -13.93
N LYS A 144 -9.58 -7.44 -13.45
CA LYS A 144 -9.40 -8.16 -12.19
C LYS A 144 -8.10 -8.97 -12.25
N PRO A 145 -7.20 -8.89 -11.25
CA PRO A 145 -6.07 -9.79 -11.17
C PRO A 145 -6.57 -11.24 -11.09
N ALA A 146 -5.88 -12.15 -11.76
CA ALA A 146 -6.16 -13.58 -11.70
C ALA A 146 -5.94 -14.07 -10.25
N VAL A 147 -7.02 -14.31 -9.54
CA VAL A 147 -7.01 -14.84 -8.17
C VAL A 147 -6.55 -16.28 -8.23
N SER A 148 -5.34 -16.57 -7.73
CA SER A 148 -5.01 -17.95 -7.35
C SER A 148 -5.56 -18.19 -5.94
N ALA A 149 -6.58 -19.03 -5.85
CA ALA A 149 -7.14 -19.49 -4.58
C ALA A 149 -6.15 -20.44 -3.89
N GLY A 150 -5.10 -19.88 -3.31
CA GLY A 150 -4.24 -20.59 -2.37
C GLY A 150 -4.86 -20.59 -0.97
N ARG A 151 -4.59 -21.63 -0.17
CA ARG A 151 -4.90 -21.63 1.27
C ARG A 151 -4.26 -20.40 1.93
N ASP A 152 -4.92 -19.83 2.94
CA ASP A 152 -4.41 -18.68 3.70
C ASP A 152 -3.07 -19.04 4.37
N GLU A 153 -1.98 -18.71 3.68
CA GLU A 153 -0.63 -18.93 4.17
C GLU A 153 -0.33 -18.00 5.35
N PHE A 154 -0.93 -16.80 5.32
CA PHE A 154 -0.88 -15.79 6.36
C PHE A 154 -2.32 -15.37 6.69
N PRO A 155 -2.74 -15.33 7.97
CA PRO A 155 -4.13 -15.06 8.34
C PRO A 155 -4.68 -13.80 7.67
N GLY A 156 -5.75 -13.93 6.89
CA GLY A 156 -6.41 -12.83 6.17
C GLY A 156 -5.68 -12.31 4.94
N PHE A 157 -4.43 -12.70 4.68
CA PHE A 157 -3.67 -12.25 3.51
C PHE A 157 -3.63 -13.34 2.43
N LYS A 158 -4.12 -13.02 1.23
CA LYS A 158 -4.14 -13.93 0.09
C LYS A 158 -3.10 -13.52 -0.94
N PRO A 159 -2.43 -14.48 -1.60
CA PRO A 159 -1.57 -14.16 -2.73
C PRO A 159 -2.43 -13.65 -3.89
N VAL A 160 -2.12 -12.46 -4.40
CA VAL A 160 -2.84 -11.82 -5.52
C VAL A 160 -1.98 -11.67 -6.78
N PHE A 161 -0.66 -11.85 -6.64
CA PHE A 161 0.27 -11.80 -7.76
C PHE A 161 1.53 -12.59 -7.42
N LYS A 162 2.06 -13.34 -8.39
CA LYS A 162 3.34 -14.02 -8.29
C LYS A 162 4.09 -13.88 -9.61
N LYS A 163 5.37 -13.56 -9.56
CA LYS A 163 6.21 -13.39 -10.74
C LYS A 163 7.67 -13.72 -10.42
N GLU A 164 8.33 -14.36 -11.37
CA GLU A 164 9.79 -14.52 -11.37
C GLU A 164 10.43 -13.36 -12.14
N LEU A 165 11.45 -12.74 -11.55
CA LEU A 165 12.24 -11.66 -12.14
C LEU A 165 13.39 -12.24 -12.97
N LYS A 166 13.99 -11.40 -13.81
CA LYS A 166 15.07 -11.82 -14.74
C LYS A 166 16.31 -12.38 -14.03
N ASP A 167 16.51 -12.03 -12.76
CA ASP A 167 17.63 -12.49 -11.93
C ASP A 167 17.30 -13.76 -11.12
N GLY A 168 16.15 -14.40 -11.38
CA GLY A 168 15.68 -15.57 -10.64
C GLY A 168 15.00 -15.24 -9.31
N THR A 169 14.84 -13.97 -8.96
CA THR A 169 14.09 -13.57 -7.75
C THR A 169 12.62 -13.87 -7.92
N ILE A 170 12.02 -14.58 -6.96
CA ILE A 170 10.58 -14.82 -6.92
C ILE A 170 9.92 -13.71 -6.11
N GLN A 171 9.00 -12.97 -6.72
CA GLN A 171 8.13 -12.01 -6.05
C GLN A 171 6.74 -12.62 -5.86
N THR A 172 6.22 -12.56 -4.63
CA THR A 172 4.81 -12.85 -4.34
C THR A 172 4.20 -11.65 -3.59
N LEU A 173 3.10 -11.10 -4.10
CA LEU A 173 2.32 -10.04 -3.48
C LEU A 173 1.12 -10.65 -2.75
N TYR A 174 0.99 -10.30 -1.48
CA TYR A 174 -0.13 -10.66 -0.62
C TYR A 174 -0.97 -9.42 -0.30
N SER A 175 -2.29 -9.62 -0.23
CA SER A 175 -3.27 -8.57 0.07
C SER A 175 -4.39 -9.14 0.93
N ASP A 176 -4.86 -8.36 1.89
CA ASP A 176 -6.07 -8.68 2.66
C ASP A 176 -7.29 -7.86 2.24
N GLY A 177 -7.11 -6.98 1.25
CA GLY A 177 -8.12 -6.02 0.77
C GLY A 177 -7.72 -4.57 1.07
N LEU A 178 -6.93 -4.35 2.13
CA LEU A 178 -6.53 -3.02 2.60
C LEU A 178 -5.02 -2.88 2.72
N ASN A 179 -4.40 -3.75 3.52
CA ASN A 179 -2.96 -3.87 3.69
C ASN A 179 -2.40 -4.85 2.65
N LYS A 180 -1.17 -4.56 2.20
CA LYS A 180 -0.47 -5.32 1.16
C LYS A 180 1.01 -5.42 1.49
N PHE A 181 1.61 -6.57 1.18
CA PHE A 181 3.05 -6.74 1.23
C PHE A 181 3.55 -7.68 0.14
N SER A 182 4.73 -7.40 -0.39
CA SER A 182 5.47 -8.29 -1.28
C SER A 182 6.55 -9.02 -0.52
N VAL A 183 6.77 -10.27 -0.86
CA VAL A 183 7.94 -11.06 -0.47
C VAL A 183 8.77 -11.30 -1.73
N PHE A 184 10.05 -10.98 -1.64
CA PHE A 184 11.06 -11.28 -2.64
C PHE A 184 11.99 -12.34 -2.07
N ILE A 185 12.15 -13.44 -2.80
CA ILE A 185 13.01 -14.57 -2.42
C ILE A 185 14.07 -14.71 -3.50
N SER A 186 15.34 -14.60 -3.12
CA SER A 186 16.47 -14.76 -4.02
C SER A 186 17.61 -15.51 -3.34
N LYS A 187 18.51 -16.09 -4.14
CA LYS A 187 19.77 -16.62 -3.62
C LYS A 187 20.72 -15.48 -3.27
N ALA A 188 21.42 -15.60 -2.15
CA ALA A 188 22.44 -14.64 -1.76
C ALA A 188 23.72 -15.36 -1.30
N GLU A 189 24.80 -15.13 -2.04
CA GLU A 189 26.14 -15.54 -1.67
C GLU A 189 26.76 -14.53 -0.68
N GLY A 190 27.57 -15.02 0.26
CA GLY A 190 28.25 -14.17 1.26
C GLY A 190 27.36 -13.65 2.39
N GLU A 191 27.95 -12.91 3.33
CA GLU A 191 27.20 -12.36 4.46
C GLU A 191 26.34 -11.17 4.02
N VAL A 192 25.04 -11.26 4.28
CA VAL A 192 24.09 -10.16 4.12
C VAL A 192 23.61 -9.78 5.51
N LYS A 193 23.83 -8.54 5.92
CA LYS A 193 23.29 -8.04 7.20
C LYS A 193 21.78 -7.94 7.14
N ASP A 194 21.15 -8.46 8.18
CA ASP A 194 19.74 -8.24 8.43
C ASP A 194 19.47 -6.73 8.58
N SER A 195 18.31 -6.29 8.08
CA SER A 195 17.92 -4.89 8.18
C SER A 195 16.42 -4.72 8.26
N ALA A 196 15.99 -3.78 9.07
CA ALA A 196 14.62 -3.34 9.23
C ALA A 196 14.64 -1.82 9.13
N ARG A 197 13.96 -1.25 8.13
CA ARG A 197 13.86 0.21 7.97
C ARG A 197 12.59 0.64 7.24
N ILE A 198 12.21 1.90 7.43
CA ILE A 198 11.14 2.55 6.67
C ILE A 198 11.78 3.26 5.48
N LEU A 199 11.25 3.04 4.28
CA LEU A 199 11.65 3.74 3.06
C LEU A 199 10.41 4.24 2.35
N TYR A 200 10.22 5.56 2.33
CA TYR A 200 9.12 6.21 1.61
C TYR A 200 7.77 5.52 1.87
N GLY A 201 7.36 5.49 3.13
CA GLY A 201 6.06 4.94 3.57
C GLY A 201 5.95 3.42 3.46
N ASN A 202 7.02 2.71 3.11
CA ASN A 202 7.04 1.25 3.11
C ASN A 202 7.97 0.75 4.20
N TYR A 203 7.49 -0.23 4.97
CA TYR A 203 8.37 -1.03 5.79
C TYR A 203 9.15 -1.98 4.90
N VAL A 204 10.47 -2.08 5.13
CA VAL A 204 11.37 -2.96 4.39
C VAL A 204 12.16 -3.78 5.39
N TYR A 205 11.90 -5.09 5.38
CA TYR A 205 12.62 -6.06 6.18
C TYR A 205 13.42 -7.00 5.28
N ARG A 206 14.71 -7.16 5.58
CA ARG A 206 15.60 -8.05 4.85
C ARG A 206 16.28 -8.99 5.83
N LYS A 207 16.16 -10.29 5.58
CA LYS A 207 16.78 -11.33 6.40
C LYS A 207 17.34 -12.44 5.53
N LYS A 208 18.56 -12.89 5.83
CA LYS A 208 19.17 -14.07 5.21
C LYS A 208 18.97 -15.30 6.09
N VAL A 209 18.54 -16.41 5.50
CA VAL A 209 18.42 -17.73 6.16
C VAL A 209 19.05 -18.78 5.23
N GLY A 210 20.12 -19.43 5.68
CA GLY A 210 20.91 -20.32 4.81
C GLY A 210 21.51 -19.55 3.63
N GLU A 211 21.28 -20.02 2.40
CA GLU A 211 21.66 -19.33 1.15
C GLU A 211 20.53 -18.47 0.57
N THR A 212 19.38 -18.43 1.24
CA THR A 212 18.19 -17.71 0.78
C THR A 212 18.08 -16.35 1.45
N LEU A 213 17.83 -15.33 0.65
CA LEU A 213 17.56 -13.97 1.08
C LEU A 213 16.08 -13.65 0.92
N TYR A 214 15.47 -13.27 2.02
CA TYR A 214 14.09 -12.82 2.08
C TYR A 214 14.07 -11.30 2.21
N THR A 215 13.33 -10.64 1.32
CA THR A 215 13.00 -9.21 1.46
C THR A 215 11.50 -9.05 1.48
N VAL A 216 10.96 -8.54 2.59
CA VAL A 216 9.54 -8.24 2.77
C VAL A 216 9.36 -6.73 2.70
N VAL A 217 8.45 -6.27 1.83
CA VAL A 217 8.16 -4.85 1.63
C VAL A 217 6.66 -4.63 1.68
N GLY A 218 6.19 -3.70 2.52
CA GLY A 218 4.79 -3.31 2.47
C GLY A 218 4.25 -2.65 3.72
N THR A 219 2.93 -2.81 3.89
CA THR A 219 2.10 -2.18 4.93
C THR A 219 1.77 -3.18 6.05
N ILE A 220 2.81 -3.80 6.60
CA ILE A 220 2.72 -4.67 7.78
C ILE A 220 3.89 -4.34 8.72
N PRO A 221 3.73 -4.48 10.05
CA PRO A 221 4.78 -4.13 11.01
C PRO A 221 5.93 -5.14 11.00
N PHE A 222 7.14 -4.73 11.42
CA PHE A 222 8.32 -5.61 11.41
C PHE A 222 8.13 -6.96 12.13
N PRO A 223 7.48 -7.03 13.31
CA PRO A 223 7.20 -8.31 13.96
C PRO A 223 6.37 -9.26 13.08
N GLN A 224 5.52 -8.73 12.21
CA GLN A 224 4.76 -9.54 11.26
C GLN A 224 5.63 -9.96 10.07
N MET A 225 6.51 -9.10 9.57
CA MET A 225 7.49 -9.45 8.53
C MET A 225 8.44 -10.56 8.97
N GLU A 226 8.87 -10.55 10.23
CA GLU A 226 9.69 -11.61 10.83
C GLU A 226 8.96 -12.95 10.82
N LYS A 227 7.68 -12.98 11.22
CA LYS A 227 6.83 -14.18 11.18
C LYS A 227 6.65 -14.68 9.75
N VAL A 228 6.52 -13.78 8.77
CA VAL A 228 6.46 -14.13 7.34
C VAL A 228 7.71 -14.87 6.91
N VAL A 229 8.90 -14.32 7.18
CA VAL A 229 10.18 -14.94 6.83
C VAL A 229 10.34 -16.30 7.53
N ALA A 230 10.08 -16.37 8.84
CA ALA A 230 10.23 -17.61 9.60
C ALA A 230 9.35 -18.74 9.05
N ARG A 231 8.11 -18.42 8.65
CA ARG A 231 7.18 -19.40 8.09
C ARG A 231 7.58 -19.89 6.70
N LEU A 232 8.13 -19.01 5.86
CA LEU A 232 8.59 -19.36 4.52
C LEU A 232 9.87 -20.20 4.58
N ALA A 233 10.85 -19.79 5.41
CA ALA A 233 12.08 -20.54 5.61
C ALA A 233 11.82 -21.98 6.10
N PHE A 234 10.90 -22.16 7.05
CA PHE A 234 10.53 -23.49 7.53
C PHE A 234 9.86 -24.38 6.47
N LYS A 235 9.21 -23.79 5.46
CA LYS A 235 8.61 -24.55 4.35
C LYS A 235 9.65 -25.02 3.34
N GLU A 236 10.75 -24.29 3.15
CA GLU A 236 11.83 -24.69 2.25
C GLU A 236 12.68 -25.83 2.85
N GLU A 237 12.68 -26.00 4.18
CA GLU A 237 13.41 -27.07 4.89
C GLU A 237 12.69 -28.44 4.88
N LYS A 238 11.44 -28.52 4.39
CA LYS A 238 10.62 -29.76 4.36
C LYS A 238 10.33 -30.23 2.95
#